data_AF-A0A4V1L1V6-F1
#
_entry.id   AF-A0A4V1L1V6-F1
#
_cell.length_a   1.000
_cell.length_b   1.000
_cell.length_c   1.000
_cell.angle_alpha   90.00
_cell.angle_beta   90.00
_cell.angle_gamma   90.00
#
_symmetry.space_group_name_H-M   'P 1'
#
loop_
_entity.id
_entity.type
_entity.pdbx_description
1 polymer ?
#
loop_
_entity_poly.entity_id
_entity_poly.type
_entity_poly.pdbx_seq_one_letter_code
_entity_poly.pdbx_strand_id
1 'polypeptide(L)'
;MKWMLVVLVGGVAPVNTDLVFDKFSDCLSAEAQMRQHYSDAFDAWDRLAAARIDRRSDYRKARDLEAKRLLSNVGTCVPHGGGDSVAPAEPPKPPAASSQQPAAPSQPAPRT
;
A
#
# COMPACT_ATOMS: atom_id res chain seq x y z
N MET A 1 -4.25 21.54 16.87
CA MET A 1 -4.78 20.18 16.63
C MET A 1 -4.00 19.58 15.50
N LYS A 2 -3.43 18.38 15.65
CA LYS A 2 -2.67 17.72 14.59
C LYS A 2 -3.61 16.97 13.65
N TRP A 3 -3.22 16.82 12.39
CA TRP A 3 -3.94 16.11 11.33
C TRP A 3 -3.05 15.02 10.77
N MET A 4 -3.59 13.87 10.42
CA MET A 4 -2.85 12.77 9.83
C MET A 4 -3.46 12.41 8.47
N LEU A 5 -2.60 12.19 7.48
CA LEU A 5 -3.04 11.68 6.18
C LEU A 5 -3.14 10.15 6.25
N VAL A 6 -4.32 9.62 5.95
CA VAL A 6 -4.59 8.19 5.83
C VAL A 6 -4.96 7.90 4.39
N VAL A 7 -4.44 6.81 3.83
CA VAL A 7 -4.70 6.41 2.45
C VAL A 7 -5.54 5.15 2.43
N LEU A 8 -6.69 5.22 1.78
CA LEU A 8 -7.54 4.08 1.51
C LEU A 8 -7.05 3.39 0.24
N VAL A 9 -6.28 2.31 0.39
CA VAL A 9 -5.83 1.51 -0.75
C VAL A 9 -6.98 0.66 -1.27
N GLY A 10 -7.22 0.72 -2.58
CA GLY A 10 -8.34 0.02 -3.22
C GLY A 10 -9.73 0.46 -2.69
N GLY A 11 -9.82 1.65 -2.11
CA GLY A 11 -11.07 2.22 -1.58
C GLY A 11 -11.59 1.63 -0.28
N VAL A 12 -10.89 0.66 0.32
CA VAL A 12 -11.40 -0.09 1.50
C VAL A 12 -10.40 -0.28 2.62
N ALA A 13 -9.10 -0.34 2.33
CA ALA A 13 -8.08 -0.63 3.34
C ALA A 13 -7.36 0.65 3.79
N PRO A 14 -7.58 1.13 5.02
CA PRO A 14 -6.89 2.31 5.53
C PRO A 14 -5.42 1.99 5.82
N VAL A 15 -4.54 2.81 5.27
CA VAL A 15 -3.09 2.76 5.47
C VAL A 15 -2.66 4.09 6.09
N ASN A 16 -2.11 4.02 7.30
CA ASN A 16 -1.50 5.18 7.93
C ASN A 16 -0.23 5.54 7.15
N THR A 17 -0.12 6.79 6.70
CA THR A 17 1.08 7.26 5.99
C THR A 17 2.14 7.82 6.94
N ASP A 18 1.83 7.89 8.24
CA ASP A 18 2.61 8.55 9.28
C ASP A 18 2.90 10.04 9.02
N LEU A 19 2.26 10.63 8.00
CA LEU A 19 2.36 12.06 7.69
C LEU A 19 1.42 12.83 8.61
N VAL A 20 2.00 13.51 9.60
CA VAL A 20 1.29 14.35 10.57
C VAL A 20 1.55 15.84 10.30
N PHE A 21 0.49 16.61 10.21
CA PHE A 21 0.49 18.04 9.89
C PHE A 21 -0.13 18.86 11.02
N ASP A 22 0.42 20.04 11.31
CA ASP A 22 -0.15 20.95 12.31
C ASP A 22 -1.37 21.73 11.79
N LYS A 23 -1.50 21.87 10.47
CA LYS A 23 -2.62 22.56 9.82
C LYS A 23 -3.39 21.62 8.90
N PHE A 24 -4.71 21.78 8.88
CA PHE A 24 -5.59 21.06 7.97
C PHE A 24 -5.28 21.36 6.50
N SER A 25 -4.95 22.62 6.17
CA SER A 25 -4.58 23.06 4.83
C SER A 25 -3.39 22.30 4.26
N ASP A 26 -2.43 21.96 5.11
CA ASP A 26 -1.18 21.32 4.71
C ASP A 26 -1.44 19.83 4.43
N CYS A 27 -2.30 19.20 5.24
CA CYS A 27 -2.79 17.84 4.99
C CYS A 27 -3.58 17.74 3.67
N LEU A 28 -4.48 18.68 3.40
CA LEU A 28 -5.23 18.73 2.13
C LEU A 28 -4.30 18.94 0.92
N SER A 29 -3.27 19.78 1.08
CA SER A 29 -2.28 19.99 0.02
C SER A 29 -1.48 18.73 -0.27
N ALA A 30 -1.15 17.95 0.77
CA ALA A 30 -0.49 16.66 0.63
C ALA A 30 -1.40 15.61 -0.02
N GLU A 31 -2.69 15.56 0.34
CA GLU A 31 -3.69 14.69 -0.29
C GLU A 31 -3.85 15.01 -1.78
N ALA A 32 -3.94 16.28 -2.14
CA ALA A 32 -4.02 16.73 -3.53
C ALA A 32 -2.77 16.34 -4.33
N GLN A 33 -1.57 16.51 -3.77
CA GLN A 33 -0.32 16.07 -4.42
C GLN A 33 -0.30 14.56 -4.63
N MET A 34 -0.70 13.79 -3.63
CA MET A 34 -0.77 12.33 -3.74
C MET A 34 -1.75 11.90 -4.84
N ARG A 35 -2.94 12.51 -4.87
CA ARG A 35 -3.93 12.26 -5.92
C ARG A 35 -3.39 12.60 -7.30
N GLN A 36 -2.67 13.72 -7.42
CA GLN A 36 -2.02 14.12 -8.67
C GLN A 36 -0.99 13.09 -9.13
N HIS A 37 -0.17 12.57 -8.21
CA HIS A 37 0.81 11.53 -8.54
C HIS A 37 0.14 10.26 -9.09
N TYR A 38 -0.99 9.84 -8.52
CA TYR A 38 -1.72 8.68 -9.03
C TYR A 38 -2.38 8.95 -10.40
N SER A 39 -2.93 10.14 -10.63
CA SER A 39 -3.45 10.50 -11.96
C SER A 39 -2.35 10.57 -13.02
N ASP A 40 -1.20 11.16 -12.68
CA ASP A 40 -0.07 11.28 -13.62
C ASP A 40 0.51 9.91 -13.98
N ALA A 41 0.62 9.01 -12.99
CA ALA A 41 1.05 7.64 -13.20
C ALA A 41 0.07 6.87 -14.11
N PHE A 42 -1.24 7.05 -13.89
CA PHE A 42 -2.26 6.44 -14.72
C PHE A 42 -2.23 6.97 -16.15
N ASP A 43 -2.13 8.29 -16.35
CA ASP A 43 -2.07 8.90 -17.68
C ASP A 43 -0.79 8.51 -18.42
N ALA A 44 0.35 8.41 -17.73
CA ALA A 44 1.59 7.93 -18.31
C ALA A 44 1.46 6.47 -18.77
N TRP A 45 0.87 5.62 -17.92
CA TRP A 45 0.59 4.24 -18.28
C TRP A 45 -0.42 4.13 -19.43
N ASP A 46 -1.49 4.93 -19.43
CA ASP A 46 -2.56 4.90 -20.43
C ASP A 46 -2.03 5.23 -21.83
N ARG A 47 -1.15 6.24 -21.92
CA ARG A 47 -0.44 6.57 -23.18
C ARG A 47 0.43 5.42 -23.68
N LEU A 48 1.15 4.74 -22.79
CA LEU A 48 1.97 3.58 -23.15
C LEU A 48 1.11 2.37 -23.55
N ALA A 49 0.00 2.15 -22.86
CA ALA A 49 -0.93 1.07 -23.13
C ALA A 49 -1.66 1.25 -24.47
N ALA A 50 -2.10 2.49 -24.77
CA ALA A 50 -2.71 2.84 -26.05
C ALA A 50 -1.76 2.61 -27.24
N ALA A 51 -0.45 2.76 -27.04
CA ALA A 51 0.55 2.50 -28.08
C ALA A 51 0.95 1.01 -28.19
N ARG A 52 0.77 0.20 -27.14
CA ARG A 52 1.24 -1.21 -27.08
C ARG A 52 0.14 -2.24 -27.26
N ILE A 53 -1.12 -1.91 -26.95
CA ILE A 53 -2.23 -2.87 -26.98
C ILE A 53 -3.08 -2.64 -28.23
N ASP A 54 -2.87 -3.48 -29.24
CA ASP A 54 -3.55 -3.37 -30.54
C ASP A 54 -5.06 -3.70 -30.45
N ARG A 55 -5.41 -4.70 -29.63
CA ARG A 55 -6.82 -5.07 -29.41
C ARG A 55 -7.51 -4.10 -28.45
N ARG A 56 -8.47 -3.35 -29.00
CA ARG A 56 -9.32 -2.41 -28.25
C ARG A 56 -10.04 -3.03 -27.05
N SER A 57 -10.46 -4.29 -27.13
CA SER A 57 -11.10 -5.00 -26.02
C SER A 57 -10.16 -5.23 -24.84
N ASP A 58 -8.92 -5.59 -25.13
CA ASP A 58 -7.90 -5.93 -24.14
C ASP A 58 -7.36 -4.65 -23.51
N TYR A 59 -7.23 -3.57 -24.31
CA TYR A 59 -6.92 -2.24 -23.81
C TYR A 59 -7.99 -1.75 -22.81
N ARG A 60 -9.28 -1.88 -23.13
CA ARG A 60 -10.35 -1.47 -22.19
C ARG A 60 -10.31 -2.24 -20.88
N LYS A 61 -10.08 -3.56 -20.91
CA LYS A 61 -9.96 -4.39 -19.71
C LYS A 61 -8.73 -4.02 -18.89
N ALA A 62 -7.58 -3.83 -19.53
CA ALA A 62 -6.36 -3.40 -18.87
C ALA A 62 -6.53 -2.01 -18.23
N ARG A 63 -7.19 -1.09 -18.92
CA ARG A 63 -7.46 0.26 -18.43
C ARG A 63 -8.33 0.25 -17.18
N ASP A 64 -9.37 -0.59 -17.16
CA ASP A 64 -10.23 -0.72 -15.99
C ASP A 64 -9.47 -1.27 -14.77
N LEU A 65 -8.63 -2.28 -14.98
CA LEU A 65 -7.77 -2.86 -13.94
C LEU A 65 -6.77 -1.85 -13.38
N GLU A 66 -6.07 -1.11 -14.26
CA GLU A 66 -5.07 -0.15 -13.81
C GLU A 66 -5.72 1.11 -13.19
N ALA A 67 -6.87 1.54 -13.71
CA ALA A 67 -7.66 2.60 -13.11
C ALA A 67 -8.10 2.20 -11.69
N LYS A 68 -8.56 0.96 -11.52
CA LYS A 68 -8.92 0.45 -10.20
C LYS A 68 -7.72 0.36 -9.26
N ARG A 69 -6.54 0.02 -9.77
CA ARG A 69 -5.32 -0.06 -8.96
C ARG A 69 -4.78 1.29 -8.54
N LEU A 70 -4.73 2.26 -9.45
CA LEU A 70 -4.07 3.54 -9.23
C LEU A 70 -5.04 4.61 -8.71
N LEU A 71 -6.25 4.69 -9.27
CA LEU A 71 -7.21 5.75 -8.98
C LEU A 71 -8.18 5.42 -7.84
N SER A 72 -8.27 4.15 -7.40
CA SER A 72 -9.06 3.82 -6.21
C SER A 72 -8.33 4.10 -4.90
N ASN A 73 -7.08 4.55 -4.97
CA ASN A 73 -6.35 5.00 -3.78
C ASN A 73 -6.77 6.43 -3.46
N VAL A 74 -7.39 6.64 -2.30
CA VAL A 74 -7.90 7.96 -1.89
C VAL A 74 -7.27 8.36 -0.57
N GLY A 75 -6.79 9.59 -0.48
CA GLY A 75 -6.27 10.15 0.76
C GLY A 75 -7.39 10.80 1.57
N THR A 76 -7.31 10.72 2.89
CA THR A 76 -8.21 11.42 3.81
C THR A 76 -7.44 12.00 4.98
N CYS A 77 -7.80 13.22 5.36
CA CYS A 77 -7.20 13.94 6.48
C CYS A 77 -8.05 13.72 7.73
N VAL A 78 -7.50 12.99 8.71
CA VAL A 78 -8.16 12.71 9.98
C VAL A 78 -7.51 13.49 11.12
N PRO A 79 -8.28 13.99 12.09
CA PRO A 79 -7.71 14.67 13.25
C PRO A 79 -6.93 13.66 14.12
N HIS A 80 -5.68 14.00 14.42
CA HIS A 80 -4.78 13.23 15.27
C HIS A 80 -4.79 13.82 16.69
N GLY A 81 -5.79 13.43 17.49
CA GLY A 81 -5.91 13.74 18.92
C GLY A 81 -5.35 12.58 19.75
N GLY A 82 -4.52 12.88 20.76
CA GLY A 82 -3.70 11.90 21.50
C GLY A 82 -4.47 10.87 22.36
N GLY A 83 -5.12 9.91 21.73
CA GLY A 83 -5.61 8.68 22.35
C GLY A 83 -5.41 7.55 21.36
N ASP A 84 -4.53 6.62 21.73
CA ASP A 84 -4.20 5.35 21.06
C ASP A 84 -4.09 5.41 19.53
N SER A 85 -2.84 5.54 19.07
CA SER A 85 -2.45 5.13 17.73
C SER A 85 -3.07 3.75 17.46
N VAL A 86 -4.07 3.68 16.58
CA VAL A 86 -4.42 2.42 15.93
C VAL A 86 -3.18 2.05 15.13
N ALA A 87 -2.37 1.18 15.74
CA ALA A 87 -1.28 0.51 15.06
C ALA A 87 -1.86 -0.13 13.80
N PRO A 88 -1.17 -0.06 12.66
CA PRO A 88 -1.59 -0.73 11.45
C PRO A 88 -1.92 -2.19 11.79
N ALA A 89 -3.05 -2.70 11.31
CA ALA A 89 -3.17 -4.13 11.11
C ALA A 89 -2.05 -4.49 10.13
N GLU A 90 -0.96 -5.04 10.65
CA GLU A 90 0.14 -5.58 9.88
C GLU A 90 -0.48 -6.46 8.78
N PRO A 91 -0.11 -6.32 7.50
CA PRO A 91 -0.54 -7.26 6.48
C PRO A 91 -0.23 -8.67 7.03
N PRO A 92 -1.16 -9.64 6.96
CA PRO A 92 -0.92 -10.96 7.53
C PRO A 92 0.36 -11.50 6.93
N LYS A 93 1.41 -11.50 7.75
CA LYS A 93 2.70 -12.08 7.43
C LYS A 93 2.39 -13.52 7.03
N PRO A 94 2.68 -13.96 5.79
CA PRO A 94 2.53 -15.37 5.46
C PRO A 94 3.30 -16.14 6.52
N PRO A 95 2.72 -17.20 7.11
CA PRO A 95 3.37 -17.94 8.17
C PRO A 95 4.76 -18.29 7.67
N ALA A 96 5.77 -17.80 8.39
CA ALA A 96 7.14 -18.20 8.16
C ALA A 96 7.10 -19.73 8.20
N ALA A 97 7.37 -20.35 7.06
CA ALA A 97 7.58 -21.77 6.99
C ALA A 97 8.62 -22.08 8.07
N SER A 98 8.19 -22.77 9.13
CA SER A 98 9.08 -23.32 10.12
C SER A 98 10.06 -24.17 9.34
N SER A 99 11.26 -23.65 9.15
CA SER A 99 12.38 -24.42 8.66
C SER A 99 12.69 -25.39 9.80
N GLN A 100 12.03 -26.55 9.75
CA GLN A 100 12.38 -27.69 10.58
C GLN A 100 13.80 -28.05 10.19
N GLN A 101 14.74 -27.57 10.99
CA GLN A 101 16.11 -28.05 11.01
C GLN A 101 16.05 -29.55 11.33
N PRO A 102 16.55 -30.45 10.46
CA PRO A 102 16.62 -31.86 10.81
C PRO A 102 17.61 -32.01 11.98
N ALA A 103 17.12 -32.55 13.09
CA ALA A 103 17.95 -32.96 14.21
C ALA A 103 18.95 -34.02 13.73
N ALA A 104 20.24 -33.74 13.86
CA ALA A 104 21.29 -34.72 13.67
C ALA A 104 21.24 -35.77 14.81
N PRO A 105 21.38 -37.08 14.53
CA PRO A 105 21.35 -38.11 15.55
C PRO A 105 22.63 -38.09 16.41
N SER A 106 22.42 -38.26 17.71
CA SER A 106 23.42 -38.32 18.78
C SER A 106 24.48 -39.40 18.53
N GLN A 107 25.76 -39.01 18.49
CA GLN A 107 26.88 -39.95 18.59
C GLN A 107 27.24 -40.20 20.06
N PRO A 108 27.47 -41.45 20.49
CA PRO A 108 27.93 -41.76 21.83
C PRO A 108 29.44 -41.49 21.99
N ALA A 109 29.79 -40.92 23.14
CA ALA A 109 31.15 -40.58 23.57
C ALA A 109 32.06 -41.81 23.75
N PRO A 110 33.39 -41.67 23.59
CA PRO A 110 34.33 -42.78 23.71
C PRO A 110 34.55 -43.12 25.19
N ARG A 111 34.59 -44.41 25.52
CA ARG A 111 35.20 -44.90 26.76
C ARG A 111 36.38 -45.82 26.43
N THR A 112 37.41 -45.58 27.23
CA THR A 112 38.69 -46.25 27.39
C THR A 112 38.56 -47.74 27.63
#